data_AF-A0A182T1W4-F1
#
_entry.id   AF-A0A182T1W4-F1
#
_cell.length_a   1.000
_cell.length_b   1.000
_cell.length_c   1.000
_cell.angle_alpha   90.00
_cell.angle_beta   90.00
_cell.angle_gamma   90.00
#
_symmetry.space_group_name_H-M   'P 1'
#
loop_
_entity.id
_entity.type
_entity.pdbx_description
1 polymer ?
#
loop_
_entity_poly.entity_id
_entity_poly.type
_entity_poly.pdbx_seq_one_letter_code
_entity_poly.pdbx_strand_id
1 'polypeptide(L)'
;MAIETIHRPGALKQTNKSHKHGKHTSKRELERLAKGKVNLKTLTRRPNRQQSRDERRQQAVQLRKNKRQEAIALKRAIGGALTAPFLTCVLPLNEMIDPNSALAFIEGCDPEATVTKVSDRIRYMNVPRFRQRFSFVVPEIGHGRELNVLDTLKVCDSVVLLLSAVAGDTDEVIDKFGAKVLNMALTQGLPTPMVCLMDLQSINPKKRSQTKTTIQKVVSSVLPDEKIMELEKLTDALNLLRRIGGQKRRVMHNRSNRPHLLGEKVEYVPNASQETGQERPMGTLKVTGFVRGVPLSVNQLVHIPGLGDFQLEQIASPVDPYRMRKMEDGEMSSLEERPPLLPDPDQQTSLQRENVPDEMDAEQTWPTEDEIAASRAENKTTKLVKRVPKGMSDYQASWIPDIVEEDEDEDD
;
A
#
# COMPACT_ATOMS: atom_id res chain seq x y z
N MET A 1 33.98 -35.80 -20.14
CA MET A 1 33.45 -36.19 -18.83
C MET A 1 32.04 -36.72 -19.05
N ALA A 2 31.84 -38.01 -18.79
CA ALA A 2 30.57 -38.69 -18.99
C ALA A 2 29.53 -38.14 -18.00
N ILE A 3 28.34 -37.82 -18.51
CA ILE A 3 27.19 -37.45 -17.68
C ILE A 3 26.66 -38.76 -17.10
N GLU A 4 27.02 -39.06 -15.85
CA GLU A 4 26.41 -40.16 -15.10
C GLU A 4 24.90 -39.90 -14.99
N THR A 5 24.13 -40.67 -15.75
CA THR A 5 22.68 -40.73 -15.66
C THR A 5 22.32 -41.56 -14.44
N ILE A 6 22.12 -40.88 -13.30
CA ILE A 6 21.63 -41.52 -12.08
C ILE A 6 20.16 -41.91 -12.31
N HIS A 7 19.92 -43.19 -12.62
CA HIS A 7 18.58 -43.77 -12.71
C HIS A 7 17.88 -43.66 -11.35
N ARG A 8 16.84 -42.82 -11.26
CA ARG A 8 15.94 -42.81 -10.10
C ARG A 8 14.94 -43.98 -10.23
N PRO A 9 14.90 -44.94 -9.29
CA PRO A 9 13.94 -46.03 -9.36
C PRO A 9 12.50 -45.48 -9.25
N GLY A 10 11.62 -45.91 -10.17
CA GLY A 10 10.21 -45.51 -10.21
C GLY A 10 9.39 -45.99 -9.01
N ALA A 11 8.21 -45.39 -8.83
CA ALA A 11 7.33 -45.55 -7.65
C ALA A 11 6.76 -46.96 -7.40
N LEU A 12 7.03 -47.92 -8.29
CA LEU A 12 6.63 -49.32 -8.15
C LEU A 12 7.86 -50.16 -7.83
N LYS A 13 8.34 -50.03 -6.59
CA LYS A 13 9.33 -50.97 -6.05
C LYS A 13 8.59 -52.27 -5.76
N GLN A 14 8.79 -53.29 -6.60
CA GLN A 14 8.28 -54.63 -6.37
C GLN A 14 8.84 -55.13 -5.03
N THR A 15 7.99 -55.17 -4.00
CA THR A 15 8.33 -55.80 -2.74
C THR A 15 8.21 -57.30 -2.97
N ASN A 16 9.34 -57.99 -3.09
CA ASN A 16 9.31 -59.45 -3.11
C ASN A 16 8.62 -59.91 -1.82
N LYS A 17 7.62 -60.78 -1.97
CA LYS A 17 6.90 -61.37 -0.83
C LYS A 17 7.95 -61.94 0.12
N SER A 18 7.94 -61.54 1.39
CA SER A 18 8.74 -62.20 2.42
C SER A 18 8.39 -63.69 2.37
N HIS A 19 9.37 -64.54 2.10
CA HIS A 19 9.15 -65.99 2.08
C HIS A 19 8.44 -66.39 3.38
N LYS A 20 7.43 -67.26 3.28
CA LYS A 20 6.79 -67.86 4.46
C LYS A 20 7.91 -68.36 5.37
N HIS A 21 8.00 -67.79 6.57
CA HIS A 21 8.89 -68.24 7.63
C HIS A 21 8.76 -69.76 7.71
N GLY A 22 9.89 -70.46 7.51
CA GLY A 22 9.93 -71.91 7.44
C GLY A 22 9.27 -72.56 8.66
N LYS A 23 8.81 -73.80 8.47
CA LYS A 23 7.91 -74.63 9.31
C LYS A 23 8.34 -74.87 10.78
N HIS A 24 9.33 -74.14 11.31
CA HIS A 24 9.97 -74.44 12.60
C HIS A 24 10.23 -73.25 13.52
N THR A 25 9.67 -72.05 13.27
CA THR A 25 9.72 -70.99 14.29
C THR A 25 8.60 -71.17 15.30
N SER A 26 8.94 -71.35 16.59
CA SER A 26 7.95 -71.60 17.63
C SER A 26 7.14 -70.33 17.92
N LYS A 27 5.86 -70.49 18.28
CA LYS A 27 4.93 -69.39 18.56
C LYS A 27 5.47 -68.41 19.63
N ARG A 28 6.26 -68.91 20.59
CA ARG A 28 6.92 -68.11 21.65
C ARG A 28 8.05 -67.22 21.13
N GLU A 29 8.74 -67.63 20.07
CA GLU A 29 9.86 -66.86 19.50
C GLU A 29 9.36 -65.68 18.67
N LEU A 30 8.25 -65.88 17.94
CA LEU A 30 7.50 -64.81 17.29
C LEU A 30 6.94 -63.79 18.30
N GLU A 31 6.44 -64.26 19.44
CA GLU A 31 5.93 -63.38 20.51
C GLU A 31 7.06 -62.59 21.19
N ARG A 32 8.25 -63.17 21.33
CA ARG A 32 9.44 -62.49 21.88
C ARG A 32 9.98 -61.41 20.93
N LEU A 33 9.96 -61.66 19.62
CA LEU A 33 10.25 -60.65 18.60
C LEU A 33 9.21 -59.52 18.58
N ALA A 34 7.93 -59.85 18.76
CA ALA A 34 6.86 -58.85 18.84
C ALA A 34 6.90 -58.02 20.14
N LYS A 35 7.44 -58.59 21.24
CA LYS A 35 7.61 -57.92 22.55
C LYS A 35 8.95 -57.17 22.69
N GLY A 36 9.74 -57.04 21.62
CA GLY A 36 10.97 -56.25 21.65
C GLY A 36 10.69 -54.77 21.94
N LYS A 37 11.32 -54.23 22.99
CA LYS A 37 11.35 -52.79 23.28
C LYS A 37 11.74 -52.03 22.00
N VAL A 38 10.82 -51.24 21.47
CA VAL A 38 11.10 -50.35 20.35
C VAL A 38 11.98 -49.23 20.91
N ASN A 39 13.27 -49.25 20.60
CA ASN A 39 14.12 -48.09 20.87
C ASN A 39 13.49 -46.90 20.14
N LEU A 40 12.98 -45.93 20.91
CA LEU A 40 12.62 -44.60 20.41
C LEU A 40 13.92 -43.93 19.95
N LYS A 41 14.40 -44.33 18.77
CA LYS A 41 15.17 -43.40 17.95
C LYS A 41 14.17 -42.33 17.57
N THR A 42 14.27 -41.19 18.23
CA THR A 42 13.65 -39.92 17.86
C THR A 42 13.94 -39.68 16.39
N LEU A 43 13.07 -40.21 15.52
CA LEU A 43 13.16 -40.02 14.08
C LEU A 43 12.64 -38.61 13.82
N THR A 44 13.48 -37.61 14.08
CA THR A 44 13.29 -36.21 13.68
C THR A 44 13.48 -36.02 12.16
N ARG A 45 13.40 -37.09 11.37
CA ARG A 45 13.20 -36.95 9.92
C ARG A 45 11.72 -36.75 9.70
N ARG A 46 11.29 -35.48 9.60
CA ARG A 46 10.01 -35.15 9.00
C ARG A 46 9.94 -35.91 7.67
N PRO A 47 9.01 -36.87 7.50
CA PRO A 47 8.91 -37.57 6.24
C PRO A 47 8.67 -36.51 5.16
N ASN A 48 9.43 -36.58 4.08
CA ASN A 48 9.24 -35.70 2.93
C ASN A 48 7.90 -36.10 2.27
N ARG A 49 6.81 -35.68 2.91
CA ARG A 49 5.44 -36.06 2.57
C ARG A 49 5.06 -35.27 1.33
N GLN A 50 5.22 -35.92 0.18
CA GLN A 50 4.64 -35.41 -1.05
C GLN A 50 3.12 -35.36 -0.87
N GLN A 51 2.55 -34.19 -1.10
CA GLN A 51 1.12 -33.99 -0.93
C GLN A 51 0.34 -34.88 -1.90
N SER A 52 -0.70 -35.52 -1.38
CA SER A 52 -1.67 -36.23 -2.21
C SER A 52 -2.32 -35.27 -3.23
N ARG A 53 -2.87 -35.82 -4.31
CA ARG A 53 -3.64 -35.05 -5.30
C ARG A 53 -4.81 -34.31 -4.62
N ASP A 54 -5.46 -34.93 -3.65
CA ASP A 54 -6.58 -34.32 -2.93
C ASP A 54 -6.11 -33.23 -1.96
N GLU A 55 -4.97 -33.43 -1.29
CA GLU A 55 -4.34 -32.42 -0.44
C GLU A 55 -3.95 -31.17 -1.25
N ARG A 56 -3.36 -31.36 -2.44
CA ARG A 56 -3.05 -30.26 -3.38
C ARG A 56 -4.31 -29.51 -3.80
N ARG A 57 -5.39 -30.24 -4.09
CA ARG A 57 -6.68 -29.63 -4.45
C ARG A 57 -7.27 -28.83 -3.29
N GLN A 58 -7.27 -29.37 -2.08
CA GLN A 58 -7.77 -28.69 -0.89
C GLN A 58 -6.95 -27.46 -0.56
N GLN A 59 -5.62 -27.54 -0.64
CA GLN A 59 -4.74 -26.39 -0.45
C GLN A 59 -5.05 -25.27 -1.46
N ALA A 60 -5.24 -25.62 -2.74
CA ALA A 60 -5.61 -24.63 -3.76
C ALA A 60 -6.96 -23.95 -3.48
N VAL A 61 -7.95 -24.71 -2.98
CA VAL A 61 -9.26 -24.16 -2.59
C VAL A 61 -9.12 -23.23 -1.39
N GLN A 62 -8.35 -23.61 -0.37
CA GLN A 62 -8.08 -22.78 0.81
C GLN A 62 -7.37 -21.47 0.42
N LEU A 63 -6.31 -21.56 -0.39
CA LEU A 63 -5.58 -20.39 -0.89
C LEU A 63 -6.50 -19.46 -1.70
N ARG A 64 -7.37 -20.00 -2.56
CA ARG A 64 -8.33 -19.20 -3.32
C ARG A 64 -9.34 -18.51 -2.40
N LYS A 65 -9.82 -19.21 -1.36
CA LYS A 65 -10.75 -18.65 -0.37
C LYS A 65 -10.10 -17.49 0.39
N ASN A 66 -8.87 -17.67 0.88
CA ASN A 66 -8.14 -16.64 1.62
C ASN A 66 -7.89 -15.40 0.75
N LYS A 67 -7.33 -15.57 -0.45
CA LYS A 67 -7.12 -14.45 -1.39
C LYS A 67 -8.41 -13.72 -1.76
N ARG A 68 -9.53 -14.45 -1.90
CA ARG A 68 -10.84 -13.84 -2.16
C ARG A 68 -11.32 -13.01 -0.96
N GLN A 69 -11.14 -13.52 0.25
CA GLN A 69 -11.55 -12.84 1.48
C GLN A 69 -10.73 -11.57 1.72
N GLU A 70 -9.41 -11.63 1.50
CA GLU A 70 -8.51 -10.47 1.51
C GLU A 70 -8.95 -9.41 0.48
N ALA A 71 -9.22 -9.81 -0.76
CA ALA A 71 -9.68 -8.89 -1.80
C ALA A 71 -11.04 -8.24 -1.47
N ILE A 72 -11.97 -8.98 -0.84
CA ILE A 72 -13.26 -8.45 -0.39
C ILE A 72 -13.07 -7.48 0.78
N ALA A 73 -12.21 -7.79 1.74
CA ALA A 73 -11.90 -6.92 2.87
C ALA A 73 -11.34 -5.57 2.39
N LEU A 74 -10.37 -5.60 1.47
CA LEU A 74 -9.82 -4.39 0.84
C LEU A 74 -10.88 -3.55 0.12
N LYS A 75 -11.83 -4.20 -0.56
CA LYS A 75 -12.93 -3.50 -1.25
C LYS A 75 -13.95 -2.90 -0.28
N ARG A 76 -14.22 -3.56 0.86
CA ARG A 76 -15.15 -3.07 1.89
C ARG A 76 -14.57 -1.96 2.76
N ALA A 77 -13.24 -1.85 2.83
CA ALA A 77 -12.55 -0.85 3.66
C ALA A 77 -12.81 0.61 3.24
N ILE A 78 -13.31 0.85 2.03
CA ILE A 78 -13.55 2.20 1.51
C ILE A 78 -14.87 2.26 0.75
N GLY A 79 -15.49 3.44 0.72
CA GLY A 79 -16.62 3.75 -0.15
C GLY A 79 -17.93 3.07 0.22
N GLY A 80 -17.99 2.29 1.31
CA GLY A 80 -19.23 1.78 1.89
C GLY A 80 -19.94 2.82 2.76
N ALA A 81 -21.08 2.45 3.34
CA ALA A 81 -21.94 3.35 4.12
C ALA A 81 -21.26 3.94 5.37
N LEU A 82 -20.47 3.13 6.09
CA LEU A 82 -19.80 3.49 7.35
C LEU A 82 -18.32 3.86 7.18
N THR A 83 -17.79 3.75 5.96
CA THR A 83 -16.37 4.01 5.68
C THR A 83 -16.19 5.34 4.96
N ALA A 84 -14.95 5.83 4.92
CA ALA A 84 -14.61 7.02 4.16
C ALA A 84 -15.04 6.91 2.68
N PRO A 85 -15.52 7.99 2.05
CA PRO A 85 -15.88 7.99 0.62
C PRO A 85 -14.65 7.80 -0.27
N PHE A 86 -14.83 7.33 -1.50
CA PHE A 86 -13.76 7.30 -2.50
C PHE A 86 -13.31 8.73 -2.82
N LEU A 87 -12.12 9.12 -2.39
CA LEU A 87 -11.58 10.46 -2.65
C LEU A 87 -10.90 10.48 -4.02
N THR A 88 -11.47 11.25 -4.94
CA THR A 88 -11.02 11.33 -6.32
C THR A 88 -10.65 12.77 -6.66
N CYS A 89 -9.40 12.97 -7.08
CA CYS A 89 -8.96 14.25 -7.61
C CYS A 89 -9.42 14.40 -9.05
N VAL A 90 -10.03 15.53 -9.41
CA VAL A 90 -10.35 15.88 -10.79
C VAL A 90 -9.33 16.91 -11.25
N LEU A 91 -8.39 16.48 -12.11
CA LEU A 91 -7.25 17.28 -12.55
C LEU A 91 -7.37 17.57 -14.05
N PRO A 92 -7.61 18.84 -14.45
CA PRO A 92 -7.46 19.25 -15.84
C PRO A 92 -5.99 19.28 -16.24
N LEU A 93 -5.68 18.70 -17.41
CA LEU A 93 -4.34 18.71 -18.00
C LEU A 93 -4.15 19.83 -19.03
N ASN A 94 -5.11 20.74 -19.12
CA ASN A 94 -5.05 21.93 -19.92
C ASN A 94 -5.76 23.08 -19.17
N GLU A 95 -5.15 24.26 -19.13
CA GLU A 95 -5.67 25.45 -18.44
C GLU A 95 -7.04 25.90 -18.98
N MET A 96 -7.37 25.58 -20.23
CA MET A 96 -8.65 25.97 -20.86
C MET A 96 -9.84 25.12 -20.38
N ILE A 97 -9.60 24.00 -19.67
CA ILE A 97 -10.65 23.08 -19.25
C ILE A 97 -11.19 23.49 -17.88
N ASP A 98 -12.49 23.76 -17.82
CA ASP A 98 -13.19 23.93 -16.56
C ASP A 98 -13.52 22.56 -15.91
N PRO A 99 -12.92 22.22 -14.75
CA PRO A 99 -13.21 20.96 -14.06
C PRO A 99 -14.64 20.91 -13.49
N ASN A 100 -15.31 22.06 -13.29
CA ASN A 100 -16.68 22.08 -12.77
C ASN A 100 -17.68 21.53 -13.79
N SER A 101 -17.42 21.71 -15.08
CA SER A 101 -18.20 21.13 -16.17
C SER A 101 -18.18 19.59 -16.11
N ALA A 102 -17.02 18.98 -15.88
CA ALA A 102 -16.91 17.53 -15.68
C ALA A 102 -17.69 17.05 -14.45
N LEU A 103 -17.58 17.79 -13.35
CA LEU A 103 -18.30 17.47 -12.12
C LEU A 103 -19.82 17.63 -12.28
N ALA A 104 -20.31 18.59 -13.06
CA ALA A 104 -21.74 18.72 -13.35
C ALA A 104 -22.31 17.48 -14.05
N PHE A 105 -21.56 16.88 -15.00
CA PHE A 105 -21.95 15.60 -15.61
C PHE A 105 -21.96 14.44 -14.62
N ILE A 106 -21.00 14.42 -13.69
CA ILE A 106 -20.92 13.40 -12.63
C ILE A 106 -22.09 13.56 -11.66
N GLU A 107 -22.42 14.78 -11.24
CA GLU A 107 -23.54 15.08 -10.35
C GLU A 107 -24.88 14.68 -10.96
N GLY A 108 -25.08 14.94 -12.26
CA GLY A 108 -26.33 14.65 -12.96
C GLY A 108 -26.51 13.20 -13.40
N CYS A 109 -25.57 12.30 -13.11
CA CYS A 109 -25.56 10.97 -13.73
C CYS A 109 -26.62 10.00 -13.19
N ASP A 110 -27.07 10.18 -11.95
CA ASP A 110 -28.07 9.33 -11.29
C ASP A 110 -29.10 10.22 -10.56
N PRO A 111 -30.39 10.15 -10.89
CA PRO A 111 -31.43 10.96 -10.23
C PRO A 111 -31.60 10.62 -8.74
N GLU A 112 -31.22 9.41 -8.31
CA GLU A 112 -31.29 9.01 -6.89
C GLU A 112 -30.03 9.41 -6.09
N ALA A 113 -28.99 9.93 -6.76
CA ALA A 113 -27.78 10.34 -6.07
C ALA A 113 -28.00 11.61 -5.25
N THR A 114 -27.50 11.60 -4.01
CA THR A 114 -27.50 12.80 -3.17
C THR A 114 -26.14 13.46 -3.26
N VAL A 115 -26.12 14.71 -3.74
CA VAL A 115 -24.91 15.54 -3.84
C VAL A 115 -24.91 16.57 -2.73
N THR A 116 -23.76 16.76 -2.07
CA THR A 116 -23.56 17.81 -1.07
C THR A 116 -22.31 18.62 -1.44
N LYS A 117 -22.50 19.92 -1.66
CA LYS A 117 -21.44 20.86 -2.02
C LYS A 117 -20.94 21.53 -0.75
N VAL A 118 -19.71 21.21 -0.35
CA VAL A 118 -19.07 21.79 0.84
C VAL A 118 -18.34 23.06 0.48
N SER A 119 -17.70 23.05 -0.68
CA SER A 119 -17.10 24.20 -1.32
C SER A 119 -17.17 24.04 -2.83
N ASP A 120 -16.74 25.04 -3.59
CA ASP A 120 -16.64 24.93 -5.05
C ASP A 120 -15.73 23.76 -5.48
N ARG A 121 -14.76 23.41 -4.62
CA ARG A 121 -13.71 22.42 -4.88
C ARG A 121 -14.01 21.04 -4.32
N ILE A 122 -14.75 20.94 -3.22
CA ILE A 122 -15.03 19.68 -2.53
C ILE A 122 -16.51 19.34 -2.62
N ARG A 123 -16.81 18.18 -3.20
CA ARG A 123 -18.18 17.69 -3.40
C ARG A 123 -18.31 16.25 -2.95
N TYR A 124 -19.34 15.98 -2.15
CA TYR A 124 -19.71 14.63 -1.75
C TYR A 124 -20.87 14.15 -2.60
N MET A 125 -20.82 12.89 -2.98
CA MET A 125 -21.86 12.25 -3.75
C MET A 125 -22.09 10.84 -3.21
N ASN A 126 -23.32 10.57 -2.78
CA ASN A 126 -23.73 9.20 -2.44
C ASN A 126 -24.56 8.66 -3.60
N VAL A 127 -24.23 7.46 -4.06
CA VAL A 127 -24.94 6.78 -5.14
C VAL A 127 -25.59 5.51 -4.58
N PRO A 128 -26.89 5.56 -4.21
CA PRO A 128 -27.60 4.43 -3.61
C PRO A 128 -27.56 3.18 -4.48
N ARG A 129 -27.66 3.34 -5.80
CA ARG A 129 -27.60 2.24 -6.78
C ARG A 129 -26.34 1.40 -6.68
N PHE A 130 -25.19 2.02 -6.43
CA PHE A 130 -23.92 1.33 -6.24
C PHE A 130 -23.66 0.96 -4.78
N ARG A 131 -24.48 1.48 -3.85
CA ARG A 131 -24.22 1.47 -2.41
C ARG A 131 -22.82 2.01 -2.12
N GLN A 132 -22.42 3.05 -2.86
CA GLN A 132 -21.09 3.64 -2.78
C GLN A 132 -21.12 5.15 -2.51
N ARG A 133 -20.10 5.63 -1.78
CA ARG A 133 -19.89 7.05 -1.46
C ARG A 133 -18.65 7.57 -2.17
N PHE A 134 -18.75 8.74 -2.76
CA PHE A 134 -17.70 9.41 -3.51
C PHE A 134 -17.47 10.81 -2.96
N SER A 135 -16.21 11.25 -3.03
CA SER A 135 -15.80 12.61 -2.71
C SER A 135 -14.91 13.08 -3.85
N PHE A 136 -15.24 14.21 -4.44
CA PHE A 136 -14.46 14.83 -5.50
C PHE A 136 -13.76 16.06 -4.97
N VAL A 137 -12.49 16.21 -5.32
CA VAL A 137 -11.69 17.39 -5.02
C VAL A 137 -11.09 17.96 -6.30
N VAL A 138 -11.24 19.26 -6.48
CA VAL A 138 -10.58 20.01 -7.55
C VAL A 138 -9.44 20.83 -6.92
N PRO A 139 -8.17 20.54 -7.25
CA PRO A 139 -7.05 21.31 -6.73
C PRO A 139 -7.04 22.71 -7.34
N GLU A 140 -6.39 23.65 -6.66
CA GLU A 140 -6.08 24.93 -7.27
C GLU A 140 -5.05 24.76 -8.37
N ILE A 141 -5.44 25.15 -9.58
CA ILE A 141 -4.58 25.14 -10.77
C ILE A 141 -4.09 26.56 -11.09
N GLY A 142 -2.97 26.65 -11.81
CA GLY A 142 -2.36 27.92 -12.23
C GLY A 142 -0.87 27.99 -11.93
N HIS A 143 -0.21 28.96 -12.54
CA HIS A 143 1.24 29.15 -12.43
C HIS A 143 1.67 29.36 -10.97
N GLY A 144 2.64 28.58 -10.49
CA GLY A 144 3.18 28.64 -9.13
C GLY A 144 2.37 27.89 -8.08
N ARG A 145 1.27 27.22 -8.46
CA ARG A 145 0.41 26.44 -7.56
C ARG A 145 0.53 24.93 -7.76
N GLU A 146 1.57 24.48 -8.45
CA GLU A 146 1.74 23.06 -8.79
C GLU A 146 1.88 22.18 -7.54
N LEU A 147 2.49 22.70 -6.48
CA LEU A 147 2.59 22.00 -5.20
C LEU A 147 1.22 21.73 -4.56
N ASN A 148 0.23 22.61 -4.76
CA ASN A 148 -1.14 22.39 -4.26
C ASN A 148 -1.79 21.19 -4.93
N VAL A 149 -1.50 20.98 -6.22
CA VAL A 149 -1.96 19.81 -6.97
C VAL A 149 -1.32 18.54 -6.41
N LEU A 150 0.00 18.54 -6.20
CA LEU A 150 0.74 17.41 -5.64
C LEU A 150 0.27 17.08 -4.20
N ASP A 151 -0.04 18.11 -3.42
CA ASP A 151 -0.56 17.96 -2.07
C ASP A 151 -1.98 17.41 -2.02
N THR A 152 -2.78 17.66 -3.05
CA THR A 152 -4.10 17.04 -3.20
C THR A 152 -3.94 15.58 -3.66
N LEU A 153 -3.06 15.32 -4.63
CA LEU A 153 -2.83 13.99 -5.20
C LEU A 153 -2.27 13.00 -4.16
N LYS A 154 -1.37 13.44 -3.26
CA LYS A 154 -0.81 12.55 -2.22
C LYS A 154 -1.88 12.00 -1.27
N VAL A 155 -3.03 12.66 -1.13
CA VAL A 155 -4.12 12.24 -0.24
C VAL A 155 -5.20 11.44 -0.98
N CYS A 156 -5.40 11.67 -2.27
CA CYS A 156 -6.48 11.06 -3.05
C CYS A 156 -6.26 9.57 -3.36
N ASP A 157 -7.34 8.77 -3.40
CA ASP A 157 -7.28 7.34 -3.76
C ASP A 157 -7.11 7.12 -5.27
N SER A 158 -7.75 7.98 -6.04
CA SER A 158 -7.79 7.96 -7.51
C SER A 158 -7.67 9.38 -8.06
N VAL A 159 -7.26 9.48 -9.32
CA VAL A 159 -7.20 10.75 -10.07
C VAL A 159 -7.90 10.57 -11.41
N VAL A 160 -8.76 11.53 -11.74
CA VAL A 160 -9.38 11.69 -13.05
C VAL A 160 -8.64 12.81 -13.77
N LEU A 161 -7.88 12.43 -14.80
CA LEU A 161 -7.19 13.35 -15.69
C LEU A 161 -8.16 13.77 -16.79
N LEU A 162 -8.49 15.05 -16.83
CA LEU A 162 -9.38 15.62 -17.84
C LEU A 162 -8.58 16.13 -19.03
N LEU A 163 -8.99 15.72 -20.21
CA LEU A 163 -8.52 16.18 -21.51
C LEU A 163 -9.71 16.74 -22.29
N SER A 164 -9.46 17.73 -23.14
CA SER A 164 -10.45 18.24 -24.08
C SER A 164 -10.04 17.87 -25.50
N ALA A 165 -11.00 17.40 -26.29
CA ALA A 165 -10.76 17.06 -27.67
C ALA A 165 -10.51 18.32 -28.52
N VAL A 166 -11.11 19.47 -28.15
CA VAL A 166 -10.96 20.74 -28.87
C VAL A 166 -9.50 21.23 -28.81
N ALA A 167 -8.84 21.10 -27.66
CA ALA A 167 -7.43 21.43 -27.51
C ALA A 167 -6.50 20.57 -28.39
N GLY A 168 -6.96 19.39 -28.84
CA GLY A 168 -6.20 18.52 -29.71
C GLY A 168 -6.10 18.96 -31.17
N ASP A 169 -6.95 19.91 -31.62
CA ASP A 169 -6.85 20.49 -32.97
C ASP A 169 -5.80 21.63 -33.03
N THR A 170 -5.35 22.12 -31.86
CA THR A 170 -4.36 23.20 -31.68
C THR A 170 -2.98 22.72 -31.18
N ASP A 171 -2.61 21.49 -31.52
CA ASP A 171 -1.29 20.83 -31.26
C ASP A 171 -0.90 20.52 -29.80
N GLU A 172 -1.56 21.03 -28.76
CA GLU A 172 -1.25 20.71 -27.35
C GLU A 172 -2.45 20.12 -26.58
N VAL A 173 -2.70 18.82 -26.78
CA VAL A 173 -3.69 18.02 -26.01
C VAL A 173 -3.42 18.10 -24.49
N ILE A 174 -2.13 18.11 -24.13
CA ILE A 174 -1.62 18.36 -22.79
C ILE A 174 -0.76 19.61 -22.93
N ASP A 175 -1.12 20.68 -22.24
CA ASP A 175 -0.35 21.91 -22.29
C ASP A 175 0.95 21.79 -21.46
N LYS A 176 1.80 22.82 -21.54
CA LYS A 176 3.06 22.86 -20.77
C LYS A 176 2.85 22.73 -19.26
N PHE A 177 1.77 23.32 -18.73
CA PHE A 177 1.40 23.24 -17.32
C PHE A 177 1.04 21.80 -16.93
N GLY A 178 0.13 21.17 -17.66
CA GLY A 178 -0.33 19.81 -17.50
C GLY A 178 0.79 18.80 -17.65
N ALA A 179 1.70 19.00 -18.63
CA ALA A 179 2.88 18.17 -18.78
C ALA A 179 3.81 18.27 -17.56
N LYS A 180 4.05 19.49 -17.06
CA LYS A 180 4.85 19.72 -15.84
C LYS A 180 4.22 19.04 -14.62
N VAL A 181 2.93 19.28 -14.36
CA VAL A 181 2.19 18.70 -13.24
C VAL A 181 2.14 17.18 -13.33
N LEU A 182 1.89 16.63 -14.52
CA LEU A 182 1.84 15.18 -14.74
C LEU A 182 3.21 14.54 -14.49
N ASN A 183 4.30 15.15 -14.96
CA ASN A 183 5.65 14.68 -14.68
C ASN A 183 5.96 14.69 -13.18
N MET A 184 5.62 15.76 -12.46
CA MET A 184 5.81 15.83 -11.01
C MET A 184 4.95 14.82 -10.25
N ALA A 185 3.70 14.61 -10.69
CA ALA A 185 2.81 13.64 -10.07
C ALA A 185 3.27 12.19 -10.33
N LEU A 186 3.84 11.90 -11.50
CA LEU A 186 4.43 10.60 -11.82
C LEU A 186 5.65 10.30 -10.95
N THR A 187 6.52 11.29 -10.70
CA THR A 187 7.71 11.11 -9.85
C THR A 187 7.36 10.98 -8.36
N GLN A 188 6.39 11.76 -7.87
CA GLN A 188 5.86 11.61 -6.50
C GLN A 188 5.13 10.27 -6.32
N GLY A 189 4.54 9.78 -7.40
CA GLY A 189 3.76 8.56 -7.49
C GLY A 189 2.28 8.87 -7.59
N LEU A 190 1.76 8.70 -8.80
CA LEU A 190 0.39 9.03 -9.15
C LEU A 190 -0.59 8.03 -8.50
N PRO A 191 -1.67 8.49 -7.83
CA PRO A 191 -2.80 7.64 -7.44
C PRO A 191 -3.40 6.91 -8.64
N THR A 192 -4.38 6.03 -8.41
CA THR A 192 -5.00 5.25 -9.49
C THR A 192 -5.52 6.17 -10.60
N PRO A 193 -4.89 6.22 -11.79
CA PRO A 193 -5.24 7.19 -12.80
C PRO A 193 -6.41 6.70 -13.64
N MET A 194 -7.19 7.65 -14.14
CA MET A 194 -8.26 7.45 -15.10
C MET A 194 -8.26 8.64 -16.03
N VAL A 195 -8.28 8.41 -17.34
CA VAL A 195 -8.25 9.49 -18.33
C VAL A 195 -9.64 9.68 -18.92
N CYS A 196 -10.17 10.89 -18.82
CA CYS A 196 -11.46 11.28 -19.38
C CYS A 196 -11.26 12.35 -20.46
N LEU A 197 -11.98 12.17 -21.58
CA LEU A 197 -11.99 13.08 -22.71
C LEU A 197 -13.35 13.77 -22.81
N MET A 198 -13.33 15.09 -22.84
CA MET A 198 -14.48 15.96 -23.02
C MET A 198 -14.47 16.60 -24.43
N ASP A 199 -15.58 17.24 -24.80
CA ASP A 199 -15.74 18.06 -26.00
C ASP A 199 -15.51 17.35 -27.35
N LEU A 200 -15.66 16.03 -27.41
CA LEU A 200 -15.57 15.27 -28.65
C LEU A 200 -16.74 15.58 -29.62
N GLN A 201 -17.92 15.95 -29.09
CA GLN A 201 -19.07 16.39 -29.90
C GLN A 201 -18.80 17.70 -30.65
N SER A 202 -17.95 18.57 -30.10
CA SER A 202 -17.58 19.85 -30.71
C SER A 202 -16.76 19.67 -31.99
N ILE A 203 -16.14 18.49 -32.17
CA ILE A 203 -15.38 18.14 -33.37
C ILE A 203 -16.31 17.57 -34.43
N ASN A 204 -15.99 17.85 -35.71
CA ASN A 204 -16.69 17.27 -36.85
C ASN A 204 -16.76 15.72 -36.74
N PRO A 205 -17.95 15.10 -36.86
CA PRO A 205 -18.14 13.65 -36.74
C PRO A 205 -17.14 12.79 -37.52
N LYS A 206 -16.71 13.25 -38.71
CA LYS A 206 -15.74 12.52 -39.55
C LYS A 206 -14.34 12.45 -38.94
N LYS A 207 -13.94 13.48 -38.17
CA LYS A 207 -12.60 13.59 -37.56
C LYS A 207 -12.53 12.97 -36.16
N ARG A 208 -13.66 12.82 -35.45
CA ARG A 208 -13.71 12.36 -34.04
C ARG A 208 -12.89 11.09 -33.77
N SER A 209 -13.05 10.06 -34.62
CA SER A 209 -12.32 8.78 -34.45
C SER A 209 -10.81 8.96 -34.60
N GLN A 210 -10.39 9.79 -35.56
CA GLN A 210 -8.98 10.10 -35.79
C GLN A 210 -8.41 10.88 -34.61
N THR A 211 -9.08 11.95 -34.16
CA THR A 211 -8.65 12.77 -33.02
C THR A 211 -8.55 11.93 -31.75
N LYS A 212 -9.55 11.10 -31.43
CA LYS A 212 -9.51 10.20 -30.27
C LYS A 212 -8.32 9.25 -30.32
N THR A 213 -8.00 8.70 -31.49
CA THR A 213 -6.85 7.80 -31.68
C THR A 213 -5.53 8.56 -31.49
N THR A 214 -5.42 9.78 -31.99
CA THR A 214 -4.24 10.64 -31.79
C THR A 214 -4.04 10.97 -30.31
N ILE A 215 -5.10 11.40 -29.61
CA ILE A 215 -5.06 11.67 -28.17
C ILE A 215 -4.68 10.40 -27.40
N GLN A 216 -5.24 9.23 -27.76
CA GLN A 216 -4.86 7.96 -27.12
C GLN A 216 -3.38 7.63 -27.30
N LYS A 217 -2.77 7.93 -28.45
CA LYS A 217 -1.32 7.73 -28.65
C LYS A 217 -0.49 8.62 -27.72
N VAL A 218 -0.88 9.89 -27.55
CA VAL A 218 -0.22 10.82 -26.62
C VAL A 218 -0.39 10.36 -25.17
N VAL A 219 -1.59 9.94 -24.78
CA VAL A 219 -1.83 9.43 -23.43
C VAL A 219 -1.05 8.14 -23.17
N SER A 220 -1.01 7.22 -24.13
CA SER A 220 -0.30 5.94 -23.99
C SER A 220 1.22 6.07 -23.93
N SER A 221 1.80 7.19 -24.40
CA SER A 221 3.24 7.44 -24.21
C SER A 221 3.58 7.79 -22.75
N VAL A 222 2.64 8.40 -22.03
CA VAL A 222 2.81 8.82 -20.62
C VAL A 222 2.23 7.79 -19.64
N LEU A 223 1.06 7.24 -19.97
CA LEU A 223 0.30 6.27 -19.17
C LEU A 223 -0.10 5.07 -20.06
N PRO A 224 0.80 4.08 -20.23
CA PRO A 224 0.60 2.98 -21.18
C PRO A 224 -0.58 2.06 -20.85
N ASP A 225 -0.88 1.88 -19.57
CA ASP A 225 -1.96 0.99 -19.10
C ASP A 225 -3.36 1.63 -19.19
N GLU A 226 -3.43 2.94 -19.45
CA GLU A 226 -4.67 3.71 -19.33
C GLU A 226 -5.38 3.93 -20.67
N LYS A 227 -6.68 3.63 -20.69
CA LYS A 227 -7.56 3.90 -21.83
C LYS A 227 -8.42 5.13 -21.56
N ILE A 228 -8.59 5.94 -22.60
CA ILE A 228 -9.45 7.12 -22.57
C ILE A 228 -10.92 6.69 -22.48
N MET A 229 -11.64 7.31 -21.54
CA MET A 229 -13.09 7.27 -21.44
C MET A 229 -13.66 8.59 -21.93
N GLU A 230 -14.81 8.56 -22.59
CA GLU A 230 -15.54 9.78 -22.96
C GLU A 230 -16.33 10.27 -21.74
N LEU A 231 -16.48 11.59 -21.59
CA LEU A 231 -17.33 12.20 -20.57
C LEU A 231 -18.22 13.25 -21.24
N GLU A 232 -19.23 12.76 -21.97
CA GLU A 232 -20.18 13.62 -22.68
C GLU A 232 -21.63 13.33 -22.31
N LYS A 233 -21.95 12.05 -22.06
CA LYS A 233 -23.28 11.60 -21.67
C LYS A 233 -23.30 11.25 -20.19
N LEU A 234 -24.49 11.35 -19.59
CA LEU A 234 -24.73 10.89 -18.22
C LEU A 234 -24.42 9.39 -18.03
N THR A 235 -24.61 8.58 -19.08
CA THR A 235 -24.23 7.17 -19.09
C THR A 235 -22.73 6.96 -18.94
N ASP A 236 -21.93 7.87 -19.48
CA ASP A 236 -20.47 7.78 -19.43
C ASP A 236 -19.97 8.16 -18.04
N ALA A 237 -20.58 9.17 -17.43
CA ALA A 237 -20.36 9.52 -16.02
C ALA A 237 -20.70 8.35 -15.07
N LEU A 238 -21.78 7.60 -15.31
CA LEU A 238 -22.08 6.38 -14.56
C LEU A 238 -21.01 5.29 -14.75
N ASN A 239 -20.46 5.15 -15.95
CA ASN A 239 -19.37 4.21 -16.22
C ASN A 239 -18.08 4.62 -15.51
N LEU A 240 -17.79 5.94 -15.45
CA LEU A 240 -16.69 6.50 -14.68
C LEU A 240 -16.84 6.20 -13.18
N LEU A 241 -18.01 6.46 -12.59
CA LEU A 241 -18.28 6.16 -11.18
C LEU A 241 -18.13 4.66 -10.86
N ARG A 242 -18.66 3.79 -11.74
CA ARG A 242 -18.48 2.34 -11.61
C ARG A 242 -17.01 1.94 -11.65
N ARG A 243 -16.22 2.61 -12.49
CA ARG A 243 -14.77 2.39 -12.57
C ARG A 243 -14.08 2.85 -11.30
N ILE A 244 -14.37 4.06 -10.80
CA ILE A 244 -13.81 4.60 -9.55
C ILE A 244 -14.06 3.63 -8.39
N GLY A 245 -15.29 3.15 -8.22
CA GLY A 245 -15.66 2.28 -7.11
C GLY A 245 -15.29 0.79 -7.30
N GLY A 246 -15.03 0.35 -8.53
CA GLY A 246 -14.82 -1.05 -8.87
C GLY A 246 -13.38 -1.44 -9.23
N GLN A 247 -12.55 -0.48 -9.64
CA GLN A 247 -11.19 -0.71 -10.12
C GLN A 247 -10.25 -1.15 -8.98
N LYS A 248 -9.24 -1.96 -9.33
CA LYS A 248 -8.12 -2.24 -8.43
C LYS A 248 -7.31 -0.97 -8.25
N ARG A 249 -7.29 -0.45 -7.02
CA ARG A 249 -6.49 0.72 -6.66
C ARG A 249 -5.01 0.39 -6.66
N ARG A 250 -4.19 1.34 -7.11
CA ARG A 250 -2.73 1.30 -6.93
C ARG A 250 -2.43 1.53 -5.45
N VAL A 251 -1.56 0.69 -4.88
CA VAL A 251 -1.13 0.83 -3.49
C VAL A 251 0.11 1.73 -3.47
N MET A 252 -0.02 2.87 -2.80
CA MET A 252 1.05 3.82 -2.59
C MET A 252 1.61 3.59 -1.18
N HIS A 253 2.76 2.94 -1.03
CA HIS A 253 3.29 2.52 0.28
C HIS A 253 3.54 3.71 1.23
N ASN A 254 4.09 4.81 0.71
CA ASN A 254 4.36 6.01 1.49
C ASN A 254 3.09 6.58 2.17
N ARG A 255 1.95 6.46 1.50
CA ARG A 255 0.64 6.89 1.99
C ARG A 255 -0.05 5.81 2.82
N SER A 256 0.04 4.55 2.39
CA SER A 256 -0.73 3.45 2.97
C SER A 256 -0.24 3.05 4.36
N ASN A 257 1.03 3.33 4.68
CA ASN A 257 1.65 3.00 5.95
C ASN A 257 1.49 4.10 7.01
N ARG A 258 0.84 5.23 6.69
CA ARG A 258 0.68 6.37 7.60
C ARG A 258 -0.78 6.83 7.62
N PRO A 259 -1.31 7.22 8.80
CA PRO A 259 -2.60 7.88 8.87
C PRO A 259 -2.52 9.22 8.13
N HIS A 260 -3.52 9.51 7.30
CA HIS A 260 -3.63 10.77 6.59
C HIS A 260 -5.10 11.15 6.43
N LEU A 261 -5.34 12.44 6.26
CA LEU A 261 -6.68 13.03 6.20
C LEU A 261 -6.66 14.26 5.30
N LEU A 262 -7.76 14.50 4.59
CA LEU A 262 -8.03 15.77 3.91
C LEU A 262 -8.84 16.64 4.86
N GLY A 263 -8.35 17.84 5.19
CA GLY A 263 -9.08 18.79 6.02
C GLY A 263 -10.22 19.43 5.24
N GLU A 264 -11.45 19.04 5.55
CA GLU A 264 -12.67 19.53 4.89
C GLU A 264 -13.16 20.81 5.53
N LYS A 265 -13.14 20.84 6.86
CA LYS A 265 -13.50 21.98 7.69
C LYS A 265 -12.34 22.26 8.63
N VAL A 266 -11.86 23.50 8.61
CA VAL A 266 -10.73 23.95 9.42
C VAL A 266 -11.18 25.17 10.21
N GLU A 267 -11.09 25.09 11.53
CA GLU A 267 -11.43 26.17 12.46
C GLU A 267 -10.26 26.40 13.40
N TYR A 268 -9.87 27.65 13.60
CA TYR A 268 -8.81 28.01 14.53
C TYR A 268 -9.39 28.68 15.76
N VAL A 269 -9.07 28.15 16.94
CA VAL A 269 -9.49 28.70 18.23
C VAL A 269 -8.25 29.27 18.92
N PRO A 270 -8.12 30.59 19.07
CA PRO A 270 -6.98 31.19 19.76
C PRO A 270 -7.04 30.87 21.26
N ASN A 271 -5.90 30.58 21.88
CA ASN A 271 -5.85 30.35 23.32
C ASN A 271 -5.89 31.69 24.05
N ALA A 272 -6.79 31.80 25.04
CA ALA A 272 -7.08 33.06 25.74
C ALA A 272 -5.99 33.50 26.74
N SER A 273 -4.96 32.70 26.97
CA SER A 273 -3.92 32.93 27.98
C SER A 273 -2.67 33.59 27.39
N GLN A 274 -2.73 34.91 27.17
CA GLN A 274 -1.54 35.77 27.06
C GLN A 274 -0.97 36.11 28.44
N GLU A 275 -0.76 35.12 29.30
CA GLU A 275 -0.21 35.33 30.65
C GLU A 275 1.02 34.44 30.88
N THR A 276 2.06 34.57 30.04
CA THR A 276 3.49 34.45 30.40
C THR A 276 4.36 34.38 29.12
N GLY A 277 4.97 35.50 28.74
CA GLY A 277 6.25 35.56 28.02
C GLY A 277 6.42 34.89 26.64
N GLN A 278 5.43 34.21 26.07
CA GLN A 278 5.56 33.62 24.73
C GLN A 278 5.23 34.67 23.64
N GLU A 279 6.25 35.01 22.85
CA GLU A 279 6.19 36.05 21.80
C GLU A 279 5.27 35.71 20.60
N ARG A 280 4.68 34.50 20.54
CA ARG A 280 3.86 34.05 19.40
C ARG A 280 2.46 33.65 19.86
N PRO A 281 1.40 34.14 19.22
CA PRO A 281 0.03 33.72 19.51
C PRO A 281 -0.13 32.23 19.16
N MET A 282 -0.43 31.41 20.17
CA MET A 282 -0.74 29.99 20.01
C MET A 282 -2.25 29.75 20.09
N GLY A 283 -2.71 28.65 19.49
CA GLY A 283 -4.12 28.28 19.49
C GLY A 283 -4.33 26.87 18.96
N THR A 284 -5.51 26.34 19.19
CA THR A 284 -5.89 24.99 18.80
C THR A 284 -6.56 24.99 17.43
N LEU A 285 -6.01 24.22 16.49
CA LEU A 285 -6.56 24.03 15.15
C LEU A 285 -7.47 22.80 15.11
N LYS A 286 -8.77 23.02 14.88
CA LYS A 286 -9.75 21.94 14.69
C LYS A 286 -9.86 21.59 13.22
N VAL A 287 -9.41 20.39 12.86
CA VAL A 287 -9.47 19.86 11.49
C VAL A 287 -10.45 18.70 11.44
N THR A 288 -11.49 18.82 10.61
CA THR A 288 -12.47 17.76 10.39
C THR A 288 -12.29 17.12 9.03
N GLY A 289 -12.34 15.80 8.96
CA GLY A 289 -12.30 15.04 7.71
C GLY A 289 -12.31 13.53 7.96
N PHE A 290 -12.18 12.75 6.90
CA PHE A 290 -12.12 11.28 7.01
C PHE A 290 -10.68 10.77 7.11
N VAL A 291 -10.40 10.00 8.15
CA VAL A 291 -9.11 9.29 8.32
C VAL A 291 -8.98 8.17 7.29
N ARG A 292 -7.79 8.08 6.69
CA ARG A 292 -7.43 7.09 5.65
C ARG A 292 -6.09 6.44 5.97
N GLY A 293 -5.87 5.25 5.40
CA GLY A 293 -4.65 4.47 5.60
C GLY A 293 -4.70 3.64 6.89
N VAL A 294 -3.79 3.94 7.81
CA VAL A 294 -3.66 3.29 9.12
C VAL A 294 -4.52 4.04 10.16
N PRO A 295 -4.99 3.39 11.24
CA PRO A 295 -5.64 4.09 12.34
C PRO A 295 -4.77 5.21 12.93
N LEU A 296 -5.38 6.37 13.18
CA LEU A 296 -4.72 7.52 13.80
C LEU A 296 -4.67 7.34 15.33
N SER A 297 -3.50 7.60 15.92
CA SER A 297 -3.30 7.62 17.37
C SER A 297 -3.11 9.06 17.88
N VAL A 298 -3.63 9.37 19.06
CA VAL A 298 -3.50 10.70 19.69
C VAL A 298 -2.05 10.96 20.14
N ASN A 299 -1.33 9.89 20.51
CA ASN A 299 0.04 9.99 21.04
C ASN A 299 1.10 10.27 19.96
N GLN A 300 0.72 10.22 18.68
CA GLN A 300 1.60 10.46 17.54
C GLN A 300 1.60 11.92 17.11
N LEU A 301 2.73 12.38 16.56
CA LEU A 301 2.83 13.69 15.92
C LEU A 301 2.04 13.72 14.61
N VAL A 302 1.50 14.89 14.29
CA VAL A 302 0.85 15.19 13.01
C VAL A 302 1.66 16.24 12.26
N HIS A 303 1.96 15.94 11.00
CA HIS A 303 2.61 16.88 10.10
C HIS A 303 1.56 17.57 9.22
N ILE A 304 1.55 18.91 9.23
CA ILE A 304 0.75 19.70 8.31
C ILE A 304 1.69 20.25 7.21
N PRO A 305 1.47 19.88 5.94
CA PRO A 305 2.29 20.37 4.83
C PRO A 305 2.37 21.90 4.82
N GLY A 306 3.59 22.42 4.75
CA GLY A 306 3.86 23.87 4.75
C GLY A 306 3.88 24.53 6.13
N LEU A 307 3.40 23.88 7.20
CA LEU A 307 3.38 24.44 8.56
C LEU A 307 4.35 23.72 9.52
N GLY A 308 4.53 22.40 9.38
CA GLY A 308 5.45 21.62 10.21
C GLY A 308 4.77 20.54 11.05
N ASP A 309 5.41 20.13 12.14
CA ASP A 309 4.97 19.04 13.00
C ASP A 309 4.32 19.59 14.27
N PHE A 310 3.23 18.96 14.69
CA PHE A 310 2.42 19.37 15.83
C PHE A 310 1.99 18.15 16.66
N GLN A 311 1.80 18.36 17.95
CA GLN A 311 1.19 17.38 18.84
C GLN A 311 -0.34 17.47 18.78
N LEU A 312 -1.01 16.34 18.90
CA LEU A 312 -2.46 16.29 19.04
C LEU A 312 -2.86 16.50 20.50
N GLU A 313 -3.82 17.40 20.71
CA GLU A 313 -4.47 17.62 22.01
C GLU A 313 -5.63 16.64 22.23
N GLN A 314 -6.41 16.35 21.17
CA GLN A 314 -7.62 15.55 21.28
C GLN A 314 -8.06 15.02 19.91
N ILE A 315 -8.61 13.80 19.86
CA ILE A 315 -9.34 13.28 18.69
C ILE A 315 -10.80 13.08 19.06
N ALA A 316 -11.70 13.80 18.39
CA ALA A 316 -13.14 13.61 18.49
C ALA A 316 -13.69 12.83 17.29
N SER A 317 -14.78 12.09 17.48
CA SER A 317 -15.48 11.35 16.41
C SER A 317 -16.88 11.94 16.19
N PRO A 318 -17.02 13.07 15.49
CA PRO A 318 -18.32 13.69 15.24
C PRO A 318 -19.21 12.84 14.33
N VAL A 319 -20.52 13.13 14.33
CA VAL A 319 -21.46 12.49 13.41
C VAL A 319 -21.14 12.88 11.97
N ASP A 320 -20.92 11.88 11.11
CA ASP A 320 -20.69 12.08 9.68
C ASP A 320 -21.89 12.80 9.01
N PRO A 321 -21.67 14.01 8.46
CA PRO A 321 -22.74 14.83 7.88
C PRO A 321 -23.20 14.33 6.50
N TYR A 322 -22.42 13.48 5.83
CA TYR A 322 -22.68 13.02 4.46
C TYR A 322 -23.03 11.53 4.41
N ARG A 323 -23.58 10.98 5.50
CA ARG A 323 -23.96 9.56 5.59
C ARG A 323 -24.90 9.15 4.46
N MET A 324 -24.63 7.98 3.89
CA MET A 324 -25.59 7.34 3.00
C MET A 324 -26.80 6.90 3.83
N ARG A 325 -28.00 7.42 3.53
CA ARG A 325 -29.22 7.02 4.23
C ARG A 325 -29.39 5.50 4.08
N LYS A 326 -29.50 4.79 5.21
CA LYS A 326 -29.92 3.39 5.20
C LYS A 326 -31.35 3.33 4.63
N MET A 327 -31.60 2.39 3.72
CA MET A 327 -32.94 1.80 3.63
C MET A 327 -33.23 1.14 4.99
N GLU A 328 -34.44 1.33 5.49
CA GLU A 328 -34.97 0.76 6.71
C GLU A 328 -34.54 -0.71 6.87
N ASP A 329 -33.60 -0.96 7.77
CA ASP A 329 -33.35 -2.29 8.35
C ASP A 329 -32.44 -2.13 9.57
N GLY A 330 -33.10 -2.14 10.74
CA GLY A 330 -32.84 -2.97 11.93
C GLY A 330 -31.44 -3.26 12.48
N GLU A 331 -30.35 -2.83 11.85
CA GLU A 331 -29.01 -2.93 12.45
C GLU A 331 -28.67 -1.63 13.17
N MET A 332 -28.74 -1.71 14.49
CA MET A 332 -28.18 -0.75 15.44
C MET A 332 -26.76 -0.33 15.03
N SER A 333 -26.65 0.73 14.23
CA SER A 333 -25.52 1.65 14.36
C SER A 333 -25.91 2.52 15.53
N SER A 334 -25.52 2.12 16.73
CA SER A 334 -25.57 3.00 17.89
C SER A 334 -25.02 4.36 17.45
N LEU A 335 -25.85 5.39 17.59
CA LEU A 335 -25.45 6.80 17.56
C LEU A 335 -24.60 7.09 18.81
N GLU A 336 -23.65 6.21 19.13
CA GLU A 336 -22.75 6.38 20.25
C GLU A 336 -21.72 7.39 19.81
N GLU A 337 -21.94 8.63 20.24
CA GLU A 337 -20.87 9.61 20.38
C GLU A 337 -19.76 8.95 21.18
N ARG A 338 -18.67 8.61 20.50
CA ARG A 338 -17.50 8.06 21.17
C ARG A 338 -16.88 9.17 22.00
N PRO A 339 -16.52 8.90 23.27
CA PRO A 339 -15.81 9.88 24.06
C PRO A 339 -14.54 10.29 23.31
N PRO A 340 -14.14 11.57 23.40
CA PRO A 340 -12.94 12.02 22.76
C PRO A 340 -11.72 11.28 23.33
N LEU A 341 -10.79 10.94 22.44
CA LEU A 341 -9.52 10.33 22.82
C LEU A 341 -8.56 11.45 23.20
N LEU A 342 -7.98 11.33 24.39
CA LEU A 342 -6.97 12.25 24.93
C LEU A 342 -5.60 11.58 24.90
N PRO A 343 -4.50 12.36 24.78
CA PRO A 343 -3.15 11.81 24.80
C PRO A 343 -2.78 11.35 26.20
N ASP A 344 -2.05 10.23 26.27
CA ASP A 344 -1.39 9.80 27.49
C ASP A 344 -0.02 10.51 27.59
N PRO A 345 0.25 11.29 28.64
CA PRO A 345 1.46 12.12 28.72
C PRO A 345 2.76 11.29 28.66
N ASP A 346 2.74 10.06 29.17
CA ASP A 346 3.92 9.18 29.20
C ASP A 346 4.23 8.53 27.84
N GLN A 347 3.23 8.42 26.96
CA GLN A 347 3.38 7.80 25.63
C GLN A 347 3.39 8.83 24.50
N GLN A 348 3.14 10.10 24.82
CA GLN A 348 3.04 11.15 23.83
C GLN A 348 4.41 11.44 23.23
N THR A 349 4.49 11.39 21.91
CA THR A 349 5.74 11.64 21.18
C THR A 349 6.16 13.11 21.38
N SER A 350 7.41 13.35 21.76
CA SER A 350 7.93 14.71 21.94
C SER A 350 8.09 15.44 20.60
N LEU A 351 7.99 16.78 20.62
CA LEU A 351 8.24 17.64 19.44
C LEU A 351 9.74 17.84 19.14
N GLN A 352 10.62 17.26 19.96
CA GLN A 352 12.06 17.40 19.79
C GLN A 352 12.49 16.63 18.54
N ARG A 353 13.02 17.37 17.56
CA ARG A 353 13.51 16.82 16.29
C ARG A 353 14.97 16.38 16.36
N GLU A 354 15.74 17.05 17.20
CA GLU A 354 17.16 16.80 17.40
C GLU A 354 17.34 16.03 18.70
N ASN A 355 18.11 14.95 18.63
CA ASN A 355 18.51 14.24 19.83
C ASN A 355 19.52 15.12 20.56
N VAL A 356 19.17 15.62 21.74
CA VAL A 356 20.13 16.29 22.61
C VAL A 356 21.08 15.20 23.12
N PRO A 357 22.38 15.25 22.78
CA PRO A 357 23.33 14.26 23.26
C PRO A 357 23.36 14.28 24.79
N ASP A 358 23.26 13.12 25.42
CA ASP A 358 23.45 13.00 26.85
C ASP A 358 24.95 13.08 27.14
N GLU A 359 25.40 14.15 27.80
CA GLU A 359 26.82 14.39 28.11
C GLU A 359 27.40 13.35 29.08
N MET A 360 26.56 12.61 29.81
CA MET A 360 26.99 11.54 30.73
C MET A 360 26.89 10.13 30.13
N ASP A 361 26.23 9.95 28.99
CA ASP A 361 26.10 8.66 28.31
C ASP A 361 27.34 8.39 27.43
N ALA A 362 28.43 8.00 28.10
CA ALA A 362 29.78 7.91 27.57
C ALA A 362 30.02 6.81 26.52
N GLU A 363 28.98 6.17 25.99
CA GLU A 363 29.10 5.03 25.05
C GLU A 363 28.74 5.37 23.59
N GLN A 364 28.34 6.61 23.29
CA GLN A 364 27.99 7.02 21.92
C GLN A 364 29.05 7.91 21.25
N THR A 365 30.33 7.54 21.37
CA THR A 365 31.37 8.05 20.47
C THR A 365 31.38 7.24 19.18
N TRP A 366 31.49 7.92 18.03
CA TRP A 366 31.88 7.25 16.79
C TRP A 366 33.15 6.43 17.06
N PRO A 367 33.29 5.20 16.53
CA PRO A 367 34.46 4.37 16.78
C PRO A 367 35.72 5.19 16.56
N THR A 368 36.55 5.26 17.60
CA THR A 368 37.77 6.06 17.51
C THR A 368 38.70 5.48 16.45
N GLU A 369 39.58 6.30 15.86
CA GLU A 369 40.51 5.82 14.84
C GLU A 369 41.36 4.64 15.34
N ASP A 370 41.63 4.58 16.64
CA ASP A 370 42.34 3.50 17.32
C ASP A 370 41.50 2.20 17.39
N GLU A 371 40.20 2.29 17.66
CA GLU A 371 39.29 1.14 17.64
C GLU A 371 39.07 0.60 16.21
N ILE A 372 39.00 1.49 15.22
CA ILE A 372 38.94 1.11 13.80
C ILE A 372 40.25 0.44 13.38
N ALA A 373 41.40 0.93 13.87
CA ALA A 373 42.70 0.34 13.60
C ALA A 373 42.84 -1.04 14.27
N ALA A 374 42.37 -1.19 15.51
CA ALA A 374 42.36 -2.45 16.25
C ALA A 374 41.49 -3.51 15.55
N SER A 375 40.26 -3.14 15.15
CA SER A 375 39.38 -4.05 14.41
C SER A 375 39.94 -4.43 13.03
N ARG A 376 40.62 -3.50 12.34
CA ARG A 376 41.34 -3.80 11.08
C ARG A 376 42.56 -4.71 11.32
N ALA A 377 43.20 -4.64 12.48
CA ALA A 377 44.31 -5.51 12.85
C ALA A 377 43.83 -6.91 13.19
N GLU A 378 42.76 -7.05 13.99
CA GLU A 378 42.14 -8.35 14.31
C GLU A 378 41.69 -9.08 13.03
N ASN A 379 40.98 -8.40 12.13
CA ASN A 379 40.51 -8.99 10.86
C ASN A 379 41.65 -9.39 9.90
N LYS A 380 42.88 -8.90 10.10
CA LYS A 380 44.05 -9.34 9.31
C LYS A 380 44.66 -10.63 9.82
N THR A 381 44.47 -10.97 11.10
CA THR A 381 45.08 -12.16 11.74
C THR A 381 44.33 -13.45 11.47
N THR A 382 43.03 -13.38 11.18
CA THR A 382 42.16 -14.54 10.90
C THR A 382 42.20 -15.00 9.43
N LYS A 383 43.36 -14.99 8.78
CA LYS A 383 43.53 -15.65 7.47
C LYS A 383 43.86 -17.12 7.70
N LEU A 384 42.84 -17.98 7.77
CA LEU A 384 43.05 -19.43 7.82
C LEU A 384 43.89 -19.88 6.60
N VAL A 385 45.04 -20.49 6.86
CA VAL A 385 45.92 -21.05 5.82
C VAL A 385 45.29 -22.35 5.32
N LYS A 386 44.63 -22.31 4.16
CA LYS A 386 44.05 -23.51 3.53
C LYS A 386 45.15 -24.41 2.97
N ARG A 387 45.13 -25.71 3.28
CA ARG A 387 46.00 -26.70 2.60
C ARG A 387 45.45 -26.98 1.21
N VAL A 388 46.08 -26.40 0.18
CA VAL A 388 45.67 -26.57 -1.22
C VAL A 388 46.59 -27.59 -1.92
N PRO A 389 46.05 -28.55 -2.71
CA PRO A 389 46.84 -29.45 -3.53
C PRO A 389 47.72 -28.71 -4.56
N LYS A 390 48.90 -29.26 -4.86
CA LYS A 390 49.91 -28.62 -5.73
C LYS A 390 49.39 -28.48 -7.17
N GLY A 391 49.30 -27.24 -7.67
CA GLY A 391 48.89 -26.92 -9.05
C GLY A 391 47.50 -26.30 -9.22
N MET A 392 46.78 -26.02 -8.13
CA MET A 392 45.46 -25.39 -8.16
C MET A 392 45.57 -23.86 -8.12
N SER A 393 44.72 -23.13 -8.87
CA SER A 393 44.72 -21.65 -8.85
C SER A 393 43.97 -21.09 -7.64
N ASP A 394 44.25 -19.84 -7.27
CA ASP A 394 43.60 -19.17 -6.13
C ASP A 394 42.06 -19.18 -6.21
N TYR A 395 41.52 -19.02 -7.42
CA TYR A 395 40.08 -19.09 -7.64
C TYR A 395 39.53 -20.49 -7.33
N GLN A 396 40.24 -21.54 -7.73
CA GLN A 396 39.83 -22.92 -7.47
C GLN A 396 39.97 -23.30 -5.99
N ALA A 397 40.99 -22.79 -5.31
CA ALA A 397 41.21 -23.00 -3.88
C ALA A 397 40.09 -22.40 -3.00
N SER A 398 39.43 -21.34 -3.46
CA SER A 398 38.33 -20.70 -2.73
C SER A 398 37.08 -21.59 -2.55
N TRP A 399 36.96 -22.66 -3.34
CA TRP A 399 35.84 -23.62 -3.28
C TRP A 399 36.09 -24.82 -2.36
N ILE A 400 37.27 -24.94 -1.75
CA ILE A 400 37.57 -25.98 -0.76
C ILE A 400 36.87 -25.59 0.56
N PRO A 401 35.98 -26.43 1.11
CA PRO A 401 35.28 -26.14 2.37
C PRO A 401 36.28 -25.97 3.51
N ASP A 402 36.06 -24.96 4.33
CA ASP A 402 36.89 -24.71 5.51
C ASP A 402 36.62 -25.80 6.54
N ILE A 403 37.61 -26.67 6.77
CA ILE A 403 37.59 -27.61 7.87
C ILE A 403 38.01 -26.81 9.10
N VAL A 404 37.04 -26.48 9.95
CA VAL A 404 37.32 -25.94 11.28
C VAL A 404 37.83 -27.12 12.09
N GLU A 405 39.14 -27.22 12.31
CA GLU A 405 39.65 -27.99 13.44
C GLU A 405 39.20 -27.20 14.69
N GLU A 406 38.22 -27.73 15.41
CA GLU A 406 38.05 -27.39 16.82
C GLU A 406 39.31 -27.91 17.51
N ASP A 407 40.18 -27.01 17.97
CA ASP A 407 41.21 -27.36 18.92
C ASP A 407 40.49 -27.90 20.17
N GLU A 408 40.46 -29.23 20.32
CA GLU A 408 40.18 -29.86 21.61
C GLU A 408 41.36 -29.48 22.52
N ASP A 409 41.16 -28.45 23.34
CA ASP A 409 42.06 -28.13 24.44
C ASP A 409 42.17 -29.37 25.35
N GLU A 410 43.28 -30.12 25.22
CA GLU A 410 43.71 -31.11 26.21
C GLU A 410 44.18 -30.35 27.46
N ASP A 411 43.32 -30.33 28.49
CA ASP A 411 43.67 -29.93 29.85
C ASP A 411 44.80 -30.83 30.41
N ASP A 412 45.95 -30.23 30.71
CA ASP A 412 46.95 -30.72 31.69
C ASP A 412 47.29 -29.59 32.69
#